data_AF-A0A2N9XYL1-F1
#
_entry.id   AF-A0A2N9XYL1-F1
#
_cell.length_a   1.000
_cell.length_b   1.000
_cell.length_c   1.000
_cell.angle_alpha   90.00
_cell.angle_beta   90.00
_cell.angle_gamma   90.00
#
_symmetry.space_group_name_H-M   'P 1'
#
loop_
_entity.id
_entity.type
_entity.pdbx_description
1 polymer ?
#
loop_
_entity_poly.entity_id
_entity_poly.type
_entity_poly.pdbx_seq_one_letter_code
_entity_poly.pdbx_strand_id
1 'polypeptide(L)' 'MENIEKRFNLLKSLENDFSKNVSDKAEEVVQASLNERKQRIEKVDLDKDFDNLLSDSNIRNVFIRLRDK' A
#
# COMPACT_ATOMS: atom_id res chain seq x y z
N MET A 1 -9.98 -22.82 42.78
CA MET A 1 -10.27 -22.78 41.32
C MET A 1 -10.55 -21.37 40.82
N GLU A 2 -11.42 -20.59 41.46
CA GLU A 2 -11.78 -19.21 41.05
C GLU A 2 -10.60 -18.27 40.70
N ASN A 3 -9.50 -18.31 41.47
CA ASN A 3 -8.35 -17.42 41.24
C ASN A 3 -7.56 -17.80 39.97
N ILE A 4 -7.55 -19.09 39.61
CA ILE A 4 -6.89 -19.57 38.39
C ILE A 4 -7.72 -19.16 37.16
N GLU A 5 -9.04 -19.27 37.24
CA GLU A 5 -9.96 -18.91 36.18
C GLU A 5 -9.96 -17.39 35.90
N LYS A 6 -9.93 -16.57 36.96
CA LYS A 6 -9.75 -15.10 36.83
C LYS A 6 -8.43 -14.74 36.14
N ARG A 7 -7.32 -15.40 36.51
CA ARG A 7 -6.02 -15.19 35.86
C ARG A 7 -6.01 -15.62 34.40
N PHE A 8 -6.67 -16.73 34.09
CA PHE A 8 -6.79 -17.22 32.72
C PHE A 8 -7.61 -16.27 31.84
N ASN A 9 -8.73 -15.74 32.36
CA ASN A 9 -9.53 -14.75 31.65
C ASN A 9 -8.78 -13.43 31.43
N LEU A 10 -7.96 -13.01 32.39
CA LEU A 10 -7.08 -11.84 32.24
C LEU A 10 -6.07 -12.04 31.11
N LEU A 11 -5.42 -13.22 31.05
CA LEU A 11 -4.47 -13.54 29.98
C LEU A 11 -5.13 -13.53 28.59
N LYS A 12 -6.32 -14.12 28.46
CA LYS A 12 -7.09 -14.05 27.20
C LYS A 12 -7.44 -12.62 26.80
N SER A 13 -7.83 -11.78 27.76
CA SER A 13 -8.12 -10.36 27.48
C SER A 13 -6.87 -9.65 26.95
N LEU A 14 -5.72 -9.86 27.59
CA LEU A 14 -4.45 -9.25 27.17
C LEU A 14 -4.00 -9.73 25.79
N GLU A 15 -4.18 -11.02 25.48
CA GLU A 15 -3.87 -11.57 24.16
C GLU A 15 -4.74 -10.96 23.06
N ASN A 16 -6.04 -10.78 23.34
CA ASN A 16 -6.97 -10.13 22.42
C ASN A 16 -6.62 -8.65 22.21
N ASP A 17 -6.32 -7.92 23.29
CA ASP A 17 -5.94 -6.50 23.23
C ASP A 17 -4.63 -6.31 22.45
N PHE A 18 -3.65 -7.21 22.67
CA PHE A 18 -2.41 -7.20 21.92
C PHE A 18 -2.65 -7.46 20.43
N SER A 19 -3.44 -8.49 20.10
CA SER A 19 -3.76 -8.85 18.71
C SER A 19 -4.47 -7.72 17.98
N LYS A 20 -5.43 -7.07 18.65
CA LYS A 20 -6.14 -5.91 18.12
C LYS A 20 -5.20 -4.74 17.87
N ASN A 21 -4.34 -4.39 18.83
CA ASN A 21 -3.38 -3.30 18.66
C ASN A 21 -2.39 -3.54 17.51
N VAL A 22 -1.98 -4.79 17.29
CA VAL A 22 -1.12 -5.14 16.14
C VAL A 22 -1.90 -4.97 14.83
N SER A 23 -3.16 -5.42 14.79
CA SER A 23 -4.03 -5.26 13.62
C SER A 23 -4.28 -3.80 13.27
N ASP A 24 -4.63 -2.98 14.26
CA ASP A 24 -4.92 -1.54 14.08
C ASP A 24 -3.68 -0.81 13.53
N LYS A 25 -2.50 -1.10 14.08
CA LYS A 25 -1.23 -0.53 13.56
C LYS A 25 -0.90 -0.99 12.13
N ALA A 26 -1.18 -2.25 11.80
CA ALA A 26 -0.97 -2.75 10.45
C ALA A 26 -1.91 -2.05 9.46
N GLU A 27 -3.17 -1.82 9.85
CA GLU A 27 -4.15 -1.09 9.04
C GLU A 27 -3.72 0.36 8.81
N GLU A 28 -3.24 1.07 9.84
CA GLU A 28 -2.70 2.43 9.71
C GLU A 28 -1.56 2.52 8.68
N VAL A 29 -0.61 1.57 8.72
CA VAL A 29 0.51 1.51 7.78
C VAL A 29 0.03 1.28 6.34
N VAL A 30 -0.93 0.36 6.15
CA VAL A 30 -1.51 0.10 4.83
C VAL A 30 -2.22 1.34 4.30
N GLN A 31 -3.01 2.01 5.13
CA GLN A 31 -3.74 3.21 4.71
C GLN A 31 -2.81 4.38 4.38
N ALA A 32 -1.74 4.59 5.17
CA ALA A 32 -0.72 5.57 4.84
C ALA A 32 -0.10 5.31 3.45
N SER A 33 0.26 4.07 3.17
CA SER A 33 0.82 3.66 1.87
C SER A 33 -0.16 3.85 0.71
N LEU A 34 -1.44 3.50 0.90
CA LEU A 34 -2.49 3.73 -0.10
C LEU A 34 -2.71 5.22 -0.38
N ASN A 35 -2.71 6.05 0.66
CA ASN A 35 -2.84 7.49 0.52
C ASN A 35 -1.66 8.11 -0.24
N GLU A 36 -0.42 7.73 0.07
CA GLU A 36 0.75 8.15 -0.71
C GLU A 36 0.65 7.73 -2.18
N ARG A 37 0.22 6.49 -2.43
CA ARG A 37 0.03 5.99 -3.79
C ARG A 37 -1.03 6.78 -4.55
N LYS A 38 -2.14 7.12 -3.90
CA LYS A 38 -3.20 7.93 -4.49
C LYS A 38 -2.70 9.33 -4.86
N GLN A 39 -1.97 9.98 -3.95
CA GLN A 39 -1.36 11.29 -4.21
C GLN A 39 -0.35 11.25 -5.37
N ARG A 40 0.43 10.17 -5.51
CA ARG A 40 1.32 9.99 -6.65
C ARG A 40 0.54 9.91 -7.97
N ILE A 41 -0.54 9.14 -8.02
CA ILE A 41 -1.36 8.99 -9.23
C ILE A 41 -2.04 10.32 -9.59
N GLU A 42 -2.53 11.08 -8.61
CA GLU A 42 -3.16 12.39 -8.85
C GLU A 42 -2.16 13.45 -9.38
N LYS A 43 -0.86 13.30 -9.09
CA LYS A 43 0.20 14.21 -9.57
C LYS A 43 0.80 13.82 -10.92
N VAL A 44 0.56 12.59 -11.38
CA VAL A 44 1.07 12.10 -12.66
C VAL A 44 0.08 12.51 -13.74
N ASP A 45 0.48 13.48 -14.57
CA ASP A 45 -0.19 13.76 -15.82
C ASP A 45 0.32 12.73 -16.85
N LEU A 46 -0.42 11.62 -16.96
CA LEU A 46 -0.02 10.48 -17.77
C LEU A 46 0.23 10.86 -19.23
N ASP A 47 -0.55 11.79 -19.77
CA ASP A 47 -0.40 12.22 -21.16
C ASP A 47 0.89 13.04 -21.31
N LYS A 48 1.14 13.99 -20.41
CA LYS A 48 2.36 14.79 -20.43
C LYS A 48 3.62 13.97 -20.16
N ASP A 49 3.57 13.03 -19.22
CA ASP A 49 4.72 12.18 -18.88
C ASP A 49 4.99 11.17 -20.00
N PHE A 50 3.94 10.67 -20.66
CA PHE A 50 4.08 9.84 -21.84
C PHE A 50 4.65 10.62 -23.03
N ASP A 51 4.19 11.85 -23.27
CA ASP A 51 4.74 12.74 -24.29
C ASP A 51 6.22 13.07 -24.01
N ASN A 52 6.58 13.32 -22.75
CA ASN A 52 7.97 13.48 -22.34
C ASN A 52 8.80 12.21 -22.64
N LEU A 53 8.24 11.02 -22.41
CA LEU A 53 8.90 9.75 -22.70
C LEU A 53 9.11 9.55 -24.22
N LEU A 54 8.12 9.92 -25.04
CA LEU A 54 8.17 9.85 -26.50
C LEU A 54 9.00 10.99 -27.12
N SER A 55 9.37 12.01 -26.36
CA SER A 55 10.33 13.03 -26.79
C SER A 55 11.73 12.44 -27.00
N ASP A 56 12.08 11.36 -26.30
CA ASP A 56 13.28 10.59 -26.57
C ASP A 56 13.07 9.77 -27.85
N SER A 57 13.82 10.14 -28.90
CA SER A 57 13.76 9.47 -30.19
C SER A 57 14.09 7.98 -30.14
N ASN A 58 14.94 7.51 -29.23
CA ASN A 58 15.25 6.09 -29.09
C ASN A 58 14.05 5.32 -28.55
N ILE A 59 13.39 5.87 -27.52
CA ILE A 59 12.19 5.30 -26.92
C ILE A 59 11.05 5.32 -27.93
N ARG A 60 10.82 6.46 -28.58
CA ARG A 60 9.80 6.61 -29.64
C ARG A 60 9.99 5.60 -30.76
N ASN A 61 11.23 5.38 -31.21
CA ASN A 61 11.53 4.43 -32.27
C ASN A 61 11.30 2.97 -31.86
N VAL A 62 11.41 2.63 -30.56
CA VAL A 62 11.02 1.32 -30.05
C VAL A 62 9.49 1.18 -30.06
N PHE A 63 8.76 2.20 -29.58
CA PHE A 63 7.29 2.20 -29.61
C PHE A 63 6.72 2.05 -31.02
N ILE A 64 7.25 2.81 -32.00
CA ILE A 64 6.83 2.71 -33.41
C ILE A 64 7.07 1.28 -33.94
N ARG A 65 8.25 0.71 -33.67
CA ARG A 65 8.59 -0.67 -34.07
C ARG A 65 7.68 -1.73 -33.44
N LEU A 66 7.19 -1.51 -32.23
CA LEU A 66 6.25 -2.41 -31.56
C LEU A 66 4.82 -2.24 -32.07
N ARG A 67 4.39 -1.03 -32.42
CA ARG A 67 3.07 -0.73 -32.98
C ARG A 67 2.91 -1.27 -34.40
N ASP A 68 3.94 -1.15 -35.22
CA ASP A 68 3.91 -1.50 -36.64
C ASP A 68 4.21 -2.99 -36.91
N LYS A 69 4.26 -3.81 -35.85
CA LYS A 69 4.33 -5.28 -35.90
C LYS A 69 2.93 -5.88 -35.76
#